data_AF-A0A061NJQ0-F1
#
_entry.id   AF-A0A061NJQ0-F1
#
_cell.length_a   1.000
_cell.length_b   1.000
_cell.length_c   1.000
_cell.angle_alpha   90.00
_cell.angle_beta   90.00
_cell.angle_gamma   90.00
#
_symmetry.space_group_name_H-M   'P 1'
#
loop_
_entity.id
_entity.type
_entity.pdbx_description
1 polymer ?
#
loop_
_entity_poly.entity_id
_entity_poly.type
_entity_poly.pdbx_seq_one_letter_code
_entity_poly.pdbx_strand_id
1 'polypeptide(L)'
;MTFGSFRFMHTQAGTGNEQLLYLLEQLASVTKGRTLTTSYTKLLSHLIYQREHPVHWIHAGERTQEVDEMLHHLHRNGQPLSILHLHKETAYLSPYTPLEQRGRDHGS
;
A
#
# COMPACT_ATOMS: atom_id res chain seq x y z
N MET A 1 5.61 -5.39 9.73
CA MET A 1 7.01 -5.87 9.51
C MET A 1 7.72 -4.79 8.70
N THR A 2 8.92 -4.36 9.07
CA THR A 2 9.68 -3.34 8.32
C THR A 2 10.65 -4.04 7.36
N PHE A 3 10.57 -3.73 6.06
CA PHE A 3 11.62 -4.07 5.11
C PHE A 3 12.61 -2.90 5.10
N GLY A 4 13.78 -3.07 5.73
CA GLY A 4 14.70 -1.96 6.00
C GLY A 4 14.09 -0.90 6.94
N SER A 5 14.24 0.38 6.60
CA SER A 5 13.69 1.54 7.34
C SER A 5 12.24 1.91 6.92
N PHE A 6 11.64 1.14 6.01
CA PHE A 6 10.38 1.50 5.37
C PHE A 6 9.17 0.83 6.02
N ARG A 7 8.04 1.56 6.05
CA ARG A 7 6.80 1.09 6.67
C ARG A 7 5.91 0.37 5.65
N PHE A 8 5.95 -0.95 5.72
CA PHE A 8 5.09 -1.84 4.96
C PHE A 8 4.08 -2.56 5.85
N MET A 9 2.85 -2.65 5.35
CA MET A 9 1.86 -3.60 5.82
C MET A 9 1.76 -4.72 4.79
N HIS A 10 1.65 -5.94 5.28
CA HIS A 10 1.71 -7.16 4.50
C HIS A 10 0.71 -8.17 5.09
N THR A 11 -0.14 -8.74 4.25
CA THR A 11 -0.96 -9.89 4.64
C THR A 11 -0.08 -11.14 4.66
N GLN A 12 0.17 -11.73 5.84
CA GLN A 12 0.92 -13.00 5.94
C GLN A 12 0.18 -14.14 5.23
N ALA A 13 0.87 -15.22 4.86
CA ALA A 13 0.20 -16.44 4.38
C ALA A 13 -0.71 -17.03 5.49
N GLY A 14 -1.98 -17.27 5.19
CA GLY A 14 -3.01 -17.67 6.15
C GLY A 14 -4.35 -17.90 5.45
N THR A 15 -5.41 -18.21 6.20
CA THR A 15 -6.77 -18.31 5.64
C THR A 15 -7.37 -16.90 5.49
N GLY A 16 -8.13 -16.65 4.42
CA GLY A 16 -8.47 -15.28 3.96
C GLY A 16 -9.15 -14.35 4.99
N ASN A 17 -9.83 -14.88 6.01
CA ASN A 17 -10.45 -14.05 7.06
C ASN A 17 -9.44 -13.53 8.09
N GLU A 18 -8.48 -14.35 8.52
CA GLU A 18 -7.48 -13.95 9.51
C GLU A 18 -6.50 -12.92 8.92
N GLN A 19 -6.13 -13.11 7.65
CA GLN A 19 -5.30 -12.18 6.90
C GLN A 19 -5.93 -10.80 6.77
N LEU A 20 -7.23 -10.78 6.43
CA LEU A 20 -8.01 -9.57 6.30
C LEU A 20 -8.12 -8.82 7.63
N LEU A 21 -8.46 -9.53 8.72
CA LEU A 21 -8.58 -8.92 10.05
C LEU A 21 -7.24 -8.31 10.48
N TYR A 22 -6.13 -9.03 10.29
CA TYR A 22 -4.79 -8.55 10.60
C TYR A 22 -4.40 -7.30 9.79
N LEU A 23 -4.78 -7.25 8.50
CA LEU A 23 -4.55 -6.08 7.67
C LEU A 23 -5.38 -4.89 8.14
N LEU A 24 -6.65 -5.11 8.47
CA LEU A 24 -7.56 -4.08 8.98
C LEU A 24 -7.06 -3.49 10.30
N GLU A 25 -6.53 -4.31 11.21
CA GLU A 25 -5.96 -3.87 12.47
C GLU A 25 -4.71 -3.01 12.28
N GLN A 26 -3.77 -3.45 11.43
CA GLN A 26 -2.58 -2.66 11.09
C GLN A 26 -2.96 -1.32 10.46
N LEU A 27 -3.92 -1.36 9.54
CA LEU A 27 -4.44 -0.18 8.85
C LEU A 27 -5.10 0.81 9.82
N ALA A 28 -5.92 0.33 10.76
CA ALA A 28 -6.51 1.14 11.82
C ALA A 28 -5.44 1.77 12.73
N SER A 29 -4.41 0.99 13.08
CA SER A 29 -3.27 1.45 13.89
C SER A 29 -2.49 2.59 13.22
N VAL A 30 -2.28 2.51 11.90
CA VAL A 30 -1.55 3.55 11.14
C VAL A 30 -2.40 4.80 10.88
N THR A 31 -3.70 4.62 10.64
CA THR A 31 -4.60 5.74 10.33
C THR A 31 -5.01 6.56 11.56
N LYS A 32 -4.90 6.03 12.78
CA LYS A 32 -5.06 6.74 14.08
C LYS A 32 -6.34 7.60 14.18
N GLY A 33 -7.48 7.10 13.69
CA GLY A 33 -8.77 7.79 13.81
C GLY A 33 -9.06 8.84 12.74
N ARG A 34 -8.27 8.88 11.66
CA ARG A 34 -8.59 9.69 10.47
C ARG A 34 -9.87 9.20 9.78
N THR A 35 -10.63 10.13 9.21
CA THR A 35 -11.80 9.84 8.40
C THR A 35 -11.43 8.99 7.19
N LEU A 36 -12.11 7.86 7.07
CA LEU A 36 -11.95 6.94 5.95
C LEU A 36 -12.65 7.52 4.73
N THR A 37 -11.94 7.59 3.61
CA THR A 37 -12.51 8.04 2.35
C THR A 37 -12.98 6.87 1.48
N THR A 38 -13.81 7.14 0.48
CA THR A 38 -14.43 6.11 -0.37
C THR A 38 -13.42 5.18 -1.07
N SER A 39 -12.25 5.67 -1.47
CA SER A 39 -11.21 4.84 -2.11
C SER A 39 -10.66 3.78 -1.16
N TYR A 40 -10.58 4.10 0.13
CA TYR A 40 -10.19 3.19 1.19
C TYR A 40 -11.24 2.10 1.41
N THR A 41 -12.52 2.46 1.53
CA THR A 41 -13.61 1.50 1.73
C THR A 41 -13.78 0.57 0.53
N LYS A 42 -13.69 1.07 -0.70
CA LYS A 42 -13.75 0.24 -1.92
C LYS A 42 -12.61 -0.76 -1.98
N LEU A 43 -11.39 -0.35 -1.61
CA LEU A 43 -10.26 -1.26 -1.58
C LEU A 43 -10.43 -2.30 -0.47
N LEU A 44 -10.92 -1.95 0.72
CA LEU A 44 -11.25 -2.95 1.75
C LEU A 44 -12.30 -3.93 1.21
N SER A 45 -13.37 -3.45 0.58
CA SER A 45 -14.35 -4.33 -0.07
C SER A 45 -13.73 -5.20 -1.16
N HIS A 46 -12.76 -4.68 -1.92
CA HIS A 46 -12.05 -5.42 -2.95
C HIS A 46 -11.11 -6.48 -2.35
N LEU A 47 -10.38 -6.17 -1.28
CA LEU A 47 -9.53 -7.10 -0.54
C LEU A 47 -10.36 -8.19 0.15
N ILE A 48 -11.54 -7.83 0.68
CA ILE A 48 -12.53 -8.77 1.21
C ILE A 48 -13.08 -9.67 0.10
N TYR A 49 -13.34 -9.11 -1.08
CA TYR A 49 -13.85 -9.85 -2.24
C TYR A 49 -12.77 -10.77 -2.83
N GLN A 50 -11.52 -10.34 -2.85
CA GLN A 50 -10.35 -11.08 -3.31
C GLN A 50 -9.79 -12.05 -2.24
N ARG A 51 -10.65 -12.61 -1.38
CA ARG A 51 -10.37 -13.63 -0.35
C ARG A 51 -9.51 -14.84 -0.82
N GLU A 52 -9.29 -14.97 -2.13
CA GLU A 52 -8.59 -16.06 -2.81
C GLU A 52 -7.26 -15.66 -3.49
N HIS A 53 -6.81 -14.40 -3.41
CA HIS A 53 -5.59 -13.93 -4.08
C HIS A 53 -4.46 -13.52 -3.10
N PRO A 54 -3.17 -13.62 -3.52
CA PRO A 54 -2.01 -13.71 -2.66
C PRO A 54 -1.72 -12.41 -1.91
N VAL A 55 -0.85 -12.54 -0.91
CA VAL A 55 -0.06 -11.48 -0.27
C VAL A 55 -0.20 -10.08 -0.93
N HIS A 56 -0.90 -9.15 -0.28
CA HIS A 56 -1.03 -7.76 -0.73
C HIS A 56 -0.11 -6.84 0.07
N TRP A 57 0.62 -5.98 -0.62
CA TRP A 57 1.55 -5.02 -0.02
C TRP A 57 0.93 -3.63 0.06
N ILE A 58 1.00 -3.00 1.23
CA ILE A 58 0.61 -1.60 1.39
C ILE A 58 1.80 -0.81 1.93
N HIS A 59 2.28 0.16 1.16
CA HIS A 59 3.27 1.12 1.63
C HIS A 59 2.59 2.25 2.40
N ALA A 60 3.06 2.51 3.61
CA ALA A 60 2.50 3.51 4.53
C ALA A 60 3.58 4.45 5.06
N GLY A 61 4.28 5.11 4.15
CA GLY A 61 5.35 6.06 4.47
C GLY A 61 5.63 7.03 3.34
N GLU A 62 6.65 7.85 3.53
CA GLU A 62 7.14 8.75 2.50
C GLU A 62 7.57 7.98 1.25
N ARG A 63 7.29 8.55 0.08
CA ARG A 63 7.61 7.98 -1.23
C ARG A 63 8.91 8.61 -1.74
N THR A 64 10.04 8.10 -1.26
CA THR A 64 11.36 8.45 -1.81
C THR A 64 11.63 7.66 -3.10
N GLN A 65 12.65 8.05 -3.86
CA GLN A 65 13.03 7.34 -5.09
C GLN A 65 13.50 5.90 -4.80
N GLU A 66 14.26 5.69 -3.73
CA GLU A 66 14.70 4.35 -3.29
C GLU A 66 13.51 3.45 -2.94
N VAL A 67 12.51 3.99 -2.23
CA VAL A 67 11.27 3.26 -1.95
C VAL A 67 10.55 2.94 -3.25
N ASP A 68 10.47 3.89 -4.17
CA ASP A 68 9.78 3.69 -5.43
C ASP A 68 10.41 2.59 -6.30
N GLU A 69 11.74 2.49 -6.31
CA GLU A 69 12.47 1.40 -6.99
C GLU A 69 12.12 0.02 -6.41
N MET A 70 12.03 -0.08 -5.08
CA MET A 70 11.61 -1.31 -4.42
C MET A 70 10.14 -1.66 -4.70
N LEU A 71 9.23 -0.67 -4.63
CA LEU A 71 7.83 -0.85 -4.98
C LEU A 71 7.68 -1.29 -6.45
N HIS A 72 8.48 -0.71 -7.34
CA HIS A 72 8.53 -1.06 -8.75
C HIS A 72 8.99 -2.51 -8.95
N HIS A 73 9.98 -2.97 -8.18
CA HIS A 73 10.42 -4.36 -8.20
C HIS A 73 9.31 -5.33 -7.77
N LEU A 74 8.62 -5.05 -6.66
CA LEU A 74 7.48 -5.85 -6.19
C LEU A 74 6.35 -5.89 -7.22
N HIS A 75 6.01 -4.74 -7.81
CA HIS A 75 5.01 -4.63 -8.86
C HIS A 75 5.35 -5.51 -10.07
N ARG A 76 6.61 -5.44 -10.55
CA ARG A 76 7.06 -6.25 -11.69
C ARG A 76 7.03 -7.75 -11.42
N ASN A 77 7.16 -8.17 -10.17
CA ASN A 77 7.01 -9.56 -9.75
C ASN A 77 5.54 -10.00 -9.59
N GLY A 78 4.59 -9.20 -10.07
CA GLY A 78 3.16 -9.51 -10.03
C GLY A 78 2.54 -9.41 -8.64
N GLN A 79 3.21 -8.76 -7.68
CA GLN A 79 2.67 -8.59 -6.33
C GLN A 79 1.61 -7.48 -6.32
N PRO A 80 0.38 -7.76 -5.85
CA PRO A 80 -0.63 -6.75 -5.62
C PRO A 80 -0.13 -5.70 -4.63
N LEU A 81 -0.21 -4.41 -5.00
CA LEU A 81 0.35 -3.35 -4.17
C LEU A 81 -0.43 -2.04 -4.21
N SER A 82 -0.48 -1.36 -3.07
CA SER A 82 -1.19 -0.08 -2.90
C SER A 82 -0.42 0.88 -2.02
N ILE A 83 -0.74 2.17 -2.13
CA ILE A 83 -0.12 3.23 -1.35
C ILE A 83 -1.14 3.84 -0.41
N LEU A 84 -0.81 3.86 0.87
CA LEU A 84 -1.59 4.55 1.87
C LEU A 84 -1.20 6.03 1.89
N HIS A 85 -2.12 6.87 1.44
CA HIS A 85 -2.02 8.32 1.56
C HIS A 85 -2.67 8.76 2.86
N LEU A 86 -1.89 9.49 3.66
CA LEU A 86 -2.36 10.17 4.86
C LEU A 86 -2.38 11.67 4.58
N HIS A 87 -3.55 12.29 4.61
CA HIS A 87 -3.69 13.73 4.37
C HIS A 87 -4.55 14.40 5.42
N LYS A 88 -3.93 15.20 6.29
CA LYS A 88 -4.58 15.88 7.43
C LYS A 88 -5.44 14.89 8.23
N GLU A 89 -6.75 15.02 8.10
CA GLU A 89 -7.79 14.24 8.79
C GLU A 89 -8.28 13.04 7.99
N THR A 90 -7.81 12.86 6.75
CA THR A 90 -8.28 11.81 5.84
C THR A 90 -7.19 10.78 5.56
N ALA A 91 -7.63 9.54 5.31
CA ALA A 91 -6.78 8.47 4.81
C ALA A 91 -7.43 7.82 3.57
N TYR A 92 -6.61 7.50 2.58
CA TYR A 92 -7.05 6.79 1.39
C TYR A 92 -5.97 5.88 0.82
N LEU A 93 -6.41 4.81 0.16
CA LEU A 93 -5.52 3.90 -0.55
C LEU A 93 -5.63 4.17 -2.05
N SER A 94 -4.50 4.14 -2.74
CA SER A 94 -4.42 4.25 -4.20
C SER A 94 -3.65 3.06 -4.78
N PRO A 95 -3.93 2.66 -6.04
CA PRO A 95 -3.08 1.74 -6.76
C PRO A 95 -1.66 2.31 -6.87
N TYR A 96 -0.67 1.43 -6.90
CA TYR A 96 0.70 1.85 -7.17
C TYR A 96 0.82 2.45 -8.56
N THR A 97 1.40 3.64 -8.60
CA THR A 97 1.92 4.27 -9.81
C THR A 97 3.39 4.59 -9.55
N PRO A 98 4.32 4.25 -10.46
CA PRO A 98 5.71 4.66 -10.38
C PRO A 98 5.81 6.19 -10.29
N LEU A 99 6.78 6.70 -9.52
CA LEU A 99 7.08 8.13 -9.58
C LEU A 99 7.67 8.45 -10.94
N GLU A 100 7.20 9.52 -11.58
CA GLU A 100 7.88 10.04 -12.75
C GLU A 100 9.32 10.40 -12.32
N GLN A 101 10.30 9.70 -12.89
CA GLN A 101 11.68 10.15 -12.79
C GLN A 101 11.67 11.53 -13.45
N ARG A 102 11.85 12.60 -12.66
CA ARG A 102 12.05 13.94 -13.22
C ARG A 102 13.10 13.76 -14.29
N GLY A 103 12.68 13.92 -15.54
CA GLY A 103 13.57 13.84 -16.68
C GLY A 103 14.76 14.72 -16.34
N ARG A 104 15.95 14.13 -16.37
CA ARG A 104 17.12 14.97 -16.58
C ARG A 104 16.86 15.67 -17.89
N ASP A 105 16.55 16.95 -17.82
CA ASP A 105 16.73 17.87 -18.92
C ASP A 105 18.13 17.61 -19.49
N HIS A 106 18.17 16.88 -20.59
CA HIS A 106 19.18 17.08 -21.59
C HIS A 106 18.43 17.51 -22.84
N GLY A 107 18.20 18.82 -22.91
CA GLY A 107 18.21 19.48 -24.20
C GLY A 107 19.50 19.09 -24.93
N SER A 108 19.34 18.56 -26.12
CA SER A 108 20.37 18.42 -27.14
C SER A 108 19.80 18.97 -28.43
#